data_AF-A0A059AGA8-F1
#
_entry.id   AF-A0A059AGA8-F1
#
_cell.length_a   1.000
_cell.length_b   1.000
_cell.length_c   1.000
_cell.angle_alpha   90.00
_cell.angle_beta   90.00
_cell.angle_gamma   90.00
#
_symmetry.space_group_name_H-M   'P 1'
#
loop_
_entity.id
_entity.type
_entity.pdbx_description
1 polymer ?
#
loop_
_entity_poly.entity_id
_entity_poly.type
_entity_poly.pdbx_seq_one_letter_code
_entity_poly.pdbx_strand_id
1 'polypeptide(L)'
;MAAQAQGGGGGGGGAMDPAALDDIIGRLVDVRSSRPGKQVQLSEAEIRDLCVASRDIFMQQPNLLELEAPIKICGDIHGQYSDLLRLFEDMKGWGMNDRGVSYTFGADKVSEFLTKHDLDLVCRAHQVVEDGYEFFADRQLVTIFSAPNYCGEFDNAGAMMSVDENLMCSFQILKPAEKKAKSLMLTKM
;
A
#
# COMPACT_ATOMS: atom_id res chain seq x y z
N MET A 1 5.61 -10.63 50.56
CA MET A 1 4.69 -11.15 49.53
C MET A 1 5.28 -10.80 48.18
N ALA A 2 5.99 -11.76 47.57
CA ALA A 2 6.50 -11.62 46.21
C ALA A 2 5.44 -12.20 45.26
N ALA A 3 4.98 -11.39 44.31
CA ALA A 3 4.08 -11.83 43.25
C ALA A 3 4.87 -12.73 42.29
N GLN A 4 4.42 -13.98 42.17
CA GLN A 4 4.88 -14.92 41.16
C GLN A 4 4.36 -14.47 39.79
N ALA A 5 5.26 -14.04 38.92
CA ALA A 5 4.98 -13.94 37.49
C ALA A 5 4.97 -15.36 36.91
N GLN A 6 3.79 -15.82 36.51
CA GLN A 6 3.63 -17.02 35.70
C GLN A 6 4.13 -16.71 34.29
N GLY A 7 5.37 -17.08 34.00
CA GLY A 7 5.86 -17.25 32.64
C GLY A 7 5.30 -18.56 32.09
N GLY A 8 4.15 -18.48 31.41
CA GLY A 8 3.60 -19.58 30.63
C GLY A 8 4.40 -19.75 29.35
N GLY A 9 5.41 -20.61 29.39
CA GLY A 9 6.08 -21.13 28.20
C GLY A 9 5.22 -22.20 27.51
N GLY A 10 5.10 -22.06 26.20
CA GLY A 10 4.63 -23.05 25.23
C GLY A 10 4.76 -22.37 23.86
N GLY A 11 5.80 -22.59 23.07
CA GLY A 11 6.31 -23.91 22.67
C GLY A 11 5.52 -24.33 21.43
N GLY A 12 5.85 -23.71 20.30
CA GLY A 12 5.16 -23.96 19.03
C GLY A 12 5.61 -23.01 17.94
N GLY A 13 6.91 -22.97 17.63
CA GLY A 13 7.39 -22.47 16.34
C GLY A 13 7.04 -23.47 15.23
N GLY A 14 5.74 -23.79 15.12
CA GLY A 14 5.20 -24.65 14.09
C GLY A 14 4.72 -23.76 12.97
N ALA A 15 5.24 -23.98 11.76
CA ALA A 15 4.65 -23.43 10.56
C ALA A 15 3.15 -23.72 10.58
N MET A 16 2.34 -22.71 10.27
CA MET A 16 0.89 -22.85 10.15
C MET A 16 0.55 -24.01 9.22
N ASP A 17 -0.41 -24.84 9.59
CA ASP A 17 -0.86 -25.96 8.75
C ASP A 17 -1.32 -25.42 7.37
N PRO A 18 -0.72 -25.89 6.25
CA PRO A 18 -1.09 -25.42 4.91
C PRO A 18 -2.58 -25.55 4.61
N ALA A 19 -3.24 -26.62 5.07
CA ALA A 19 -4.66 -26.81 4.85
C ALA A 19 -5.51 -25.76 5.59
N ALA A 20 -5.10 -25.39 6.81
CA ALA A 20 -5.75 -24.31 7.56
C ALA A 20 -5.52 -22.94 6.92
N LEU A 21 -4.32 -22.68 6.39
CA LEU A 21 -4.02 -21.46 5.66
C LEU A 21 -4.86 -21.35 4.38
N ASP A 22 -4.97 -22.43 3.61
CA ASP A 22 -5.77 -22.47 2.38
C ASP A 22 -7.27 -22.25 2.65
N ASP A 23 -7.80 -22.80 3.75
CA ASP A 23 -9.19 -22.55 4.17
C ASP A 23 -9.44 -21.06 4.50
N ILE A 24 -8.51 -20.43 5.22
CA ILE A 24 -8.59 -18.99 5.53
C ILE A 24 -8.54 -18.17 4.24
N ILE A 25 -7.62 -18.49 3.32
CA ILE A 25 -7.50 -17.81 2.02
C ILE A 25 -8.82 -17.95 1.24
N GLY A 26 -9.40 -19.15 1.19
CA GLY A 26 -10.69 -19.41 0.56
C GLY A 26 -11.79 -18.50 1.11
N ARG A 27 -11.94 -18.44 2.44
CA ARG A 27 -12.93 -17.58 3.11
C ARG A 27 -12.73 -16.09 2.83
N LEU A 28 -11.49 -15.62 2.77
CA LEU A 28 -11.17 -14.23 2.45
C LEU A 28 -11.48 -13.89 0.98
N VAL A 29 -11.15 -14.79 0.06
CA VAL A 29 -11.36 -14.60 -1.38
C VAL A 29 -12.84 -14.68 -1.77
N ASP A 30 -13.62 -15.56 -1.14
CA ASP A 30 -15.04 -15.76 -1.44
C ASP A 30 -15.89 -14.49 -1.26
N VAL A 31 -15.46 -13.56 -0.39
CA VAL A 31 -16.15 -12.28 -0.19
C VAL A 31 -16.10 -11.39 -1.42
N ARG A 32 -15.17 -11.59 -2.36
CA ARG A 32 -15.14 -10.86 -3.65
C ARG A 32 -16.46 -11.00 -4.43
N SER A 33 -17.14 -12.13 -4.31
CA SER A 33 -18.43 -12.39 -4.97
C SER A 33 -19.63 -11.82 -4.21
N SER A 34 -19.42 -11.33 -2.99
CA SER A 34 -20.46 -10.85 -2.08
C SER A 34 -20.66 -9.34 -2.16
N ARG A 35 -21.71 -8.83 -1.51
CA ARG A 35 -21.94 -7.39 -1.39
C ARG A 35 -20.78 -6.71 -0.63
N PRO A 36 -20.33 -5.51 -1.06
CA PRO A 36 -19.36 -4.73 -0.31
C PRO A 36 -19.76 -4.57 1.16
N GLY A 37 -18.81 -4.77 2.08
CA GLY A 37 -19.03 -4.69 3.53
C GLY A 37 -19.40 -6.00 4.23
N LYS A 38 -19.50 -7.13 3.51
CA LYS A 38 -19.61 -8.45 4.14
C LYS A 38 -18.33 -8.76 4.93
N GLN A 39 -18.49 -9.09 6.21
CA GLN A 39 -17.37 -9.48 7.08
C GLN A 39 -17.02 -10.96 6.90
N VAL A 40 -15.72 -11.27 6.98
CA VAL A 40 -15.20 -12.63 7.06
C VAL A 40 -15.09 -13.01 8.52
N GLN A 41 -15.58 -14.20 8.89
CA GLN A 41 -15.48 -14.71 10.24
C GLN A 41 -14.18 -15.52 10.38
N LEU A 42 -13.20 -14.96 11.08
CA LEU A 42 -11.98 -15.64 11.51
C LEU A 42 -11.99 -15.71 13.04
N SER A 43 -11.60 -16.85 13.59
CA SER A 43 -11.43 -17.01 15.05
C SER A 43 -10.19 -16.27 15.54
N GLU A 44 -10.16 -15.94 16.84
CA GLU A 44 -8.99 -15.31 17.45
C GLU A 44 -7.72 -16.16 17.29
N ALA A 45 -7.85 -17.49 17.38
CA ALA A 45 -6.74 -18.42 17.18
C ALA A 45 -6.18 -18.33 15.75
N GLU A 46 -7.05 -18.34 14.73
CA GLU A 46 -6.63 -18.20 13.33
C GLU A 46 -5.91 -16.87 13.08
N ILE A 47 -6.41 -15.77 13.63
CA ILE A 47 -5.78 -14.45 13.50
C ILE A 47 -4.41 -14.45 14.18
N ARG A 48 -4.31 -15.03 15.38
CA ARG A 48 -3.06 -15.13 16.13
C ARG A 48 -2.02 -15.94 15.36
N ASP A 49 -2.43 -17.07 14.78
CA ASP A 49 -1.53 -17.95 14.02
C ASP A 49 -1.01 -17.25 12.75
N LEU A 50 -1.87 -16.51 12.02
CA LEU A 50 -1.45 -15.67 10.90
C LEU A 50 -0.42 -14.61 11.31
N CYS A 51 -0.63 -13.94 12.45
CA CYS A 51 0.31 -12.94 12.96
C CYS A 51 1.64 -13.55 13.38
N VAL A 52 1.63 -14.72 14.03
CA VAL A 52 2.85 -15.42 14.44
C VAL A 52 3.63 -15.91 13.22
N ALA A 53 2.95 -16.57 12.28
CA ALA A 53 3.58 -17.07 11.05
C ALA A 53 4.16 -15.93 10.20
N SER A 54 3.41 -14.83 10.01
CA SER A 54 3.90 -13.69 9.24
C SER A 54 5.07 -12.97 9.92
N ARG A 55 5.02 -12.78 11.25
CA ARG A 55 6.16 -12.26 12.03
C ARG A 55 7.41 -13.09 11.80
N ASP A 56 7.30 -14.41 11.89
CA ASP A 56 8.47 -15.29 11.78
C ASP A 56 9.08 -15.23 10.38
N ILE A 57 8.26 -15.11 9.32
CA ILE A 57 8.73 -14.87 7.94
C ILE A 57 9.45 -13.52 7.85
N PHE A 58 8.86 -12.43 8.36
CA PHE A 58 9.48 -11.11 8.30
C PHE A 58 10.81 -11.04 9.07
N MET A 59 10.93 -11.76 10.19
CA MET A 59 12.17 -11.82 10.99
C MET A 59 13.27 -12.65 10.30
N GLN A 60 12.91 -13.55 9.38
CA GLN A 60 13.87 -14.33 8.59
C GLN A 60 14.35 -13.59 7.35
N GLN A 61 13.53 -12.68 6.81
CA GLN A 61 13.88 -11.87 5.66
C GLN A 61 14.75 -10.66 6.04
N PRO A 62 15.60 -10.17 5.13
CA PRO A 62 16.36 -8.95 5.37
C PRO A 62 15.44 -7.72 5.38
N ASN A 63 15.81 -6.68 6.14
CA ASN A 63 15.08 -5.41 6.17
C ASN A 63 15.10 -4.67 4.83
N LEU A 64 16.12 -4.91 4.01
CA LEU A 64 16.21 -4.45 2.63
C LEU A 64 16.05 -5.66 1.71
N LEU A 65 14.89 -5.78 1.08
CA LEU A 65 14.60 -6.87 0.16
C LEU A 65 15.26 -6.60 -1.20
N GLU A 66 15.92 -7.61 -1.73
CA GLU A 66 16.38 -7.67 -3.12
C GLU A 66 15.40 -8.54 -3.90
N LEU A 67 14.68 -7.95 -4.85
CA LEU A 67 13.61 -8.60 -5.60
C LEU A 67 13.92 -8.54 -7.08
N GLU A 68 13.55 -9.58 -7.81
CA GLU A 68 13.73 -9.68 -9.25
C GLU A 68 12.39 -9.46 -9.97
N ALA A 69 12.45 -8.90 -11.17
CA ALA A 69 11.30 -8.83 -12.05
C ALA A 69 10.97 -10.23 -12.63
N PRO A 70 9.70 -10.51 -13.02
CA PRO A 70 8.56 -9.60 -13.07
C PRO A 70 7.88 -9.39 -11.71
N ILE A 71 7.52 -8.15 -11.39
CA ILE A 71 6.85 -7.80 -10.13
C ILE A 71 5.74 -6.77 -10.32
N LYS A 72 4.71 -6.85 -9.48
CA LYS A 72 3.66 -5.82 -9.38
C LYS A 72 3.79 -5.07 -8.06
N ILE A 73 3.82 -3.75 -8.15
CA ILE A 73 3.97 -2.85 -7.01
C ILE A 73 2.65 -2.10 -6.82
N CYS A 74 2.09 -2.25 -5.62
CA CYS A 74 0.91 -1.52 -5.16
C CYS A 74 1.35 -0.47 -4.14
N GLY A 75 0.74 0.72 -4.23
CA GLY A 75 0.92 1.78 -3.25
C GLY A 75 -0.07 1.67 -2.09
N ASP A 76 -0.41 2.81 -1.51
CA ASP A 76 -1.30 2.88 -0.36
C ASP A 76 -2.69 2.32 -0.67
N ILE A 77 -3.25 1.58 0.29
CA ILE A 77 -4.66 1.18 0.33
C ILE A 77 -5.49 2.17 1.18
N HIS A 78 -4.82 3.07 1.94
CA HIS A 78 -5.40 4.21 2.65
C HIS A 78 -4.33 5.31 2.85
N GLY A 79 -4.37 6.46 2.16
CA GLY A 79 -3.34 7.51 2.31
C GLY A 79 -3.78 8.91 1.85
N GLN A 80 -2.97 9.96 2.02
CA GLN A 80 -3.45 11.35 2.19
C GLN A 80 -3.04 12.32 1.04
N TYR A 81 -3.99 13.10 0.50
CA TYR A 81 -3.84 13.94 -0.72
C TYR A 81 -3.11 15.27 -0.54
N SER A 82 -3.07 15.83 0.67
CA SER A 82 -2.56 17.20 0.93
C SER A 82 -1.10 17.42 0.55
N ASP A 83 -0.32 16.36 0.34
CA ASP A 83 1.09 16.46 -0.01
C ASP A 83 1.33 16.65 -1.52
N LEU A 84 0.35 16.30 -2.35
CA LEU A 84 0.46 16.32 -3.82
C LEU A 84 0.75 17.74 -4.33
N LEU A 85 0.09 18.72 -3.73
CA LEU A 85 0.16 20.12 -4.17
C LEU A 85 1.56 20.75 -4.04
N ARG A 86 2.50 20.12 -3.33
CA ARG A 86 3.88 20.62 -3.13
C ARG A 86 4.94 19.97 -3.99
N LEU A 87 4.67 18.84 -4.66
CA LEU A 87 5.58 18.30 -5.68
C LEU A 87 5.71 19.22 -6.90
N PHE A 88 4.74 20.14 -7.07
CA PHE A 88 4.70 21.14 -8.13
C PHE A 88 5.42 22.45 -7.80
N GLU A 89 5.97 22.60 -6.58
CA GLU A 89 6.87 23.71 -6.27
C GLU A 89 8.30 23.30 -6.63
N ASP A 90 8.96 24.06 -7.51
CA ASP A 90 10.37 23.92 -7.92
C ASP A 90 11.31 24.12 -6.71
N MET A 91 11.28 23.18 -5.77
CA MET A 91 12.15 23.15 -4.60
C MET A 91 13.46 22.47 -4.97
N LYS A 92 14.56 23.11 -4.59
CA LYS A 92 15.90 22.53 -4.65
C LYS A 92 16.38 22.19 -3.24
N GLY A 93 16.93 21.01 -3.05
CA GLY A 93 17.47 20.56 -1.77
C GLY A 93 16.41 19.99 -0.83
N TRP A 94 16.57 20.22 0.47
CA TRP A 94 15.65 19.75 1.52
C TRP A 94 14.76 20.88 2.02
N GLY A 95 13.50 20.56 2.30
CA GLY A 95 12.52 21.49 2.88
C GLY A 95 11.86 20.92 4.14
N MET A 96 11.18 21.79 4.89
CA MET A 96 10.37 21.36 6.03
C MET A 96 9.11 20.66 5.54
N ASN A 97 8.67 19.64 6.26
CA ASN A 97 7.42 18.95 5.96
C ASN A 97 6.29 19.52 6.82
N ASP A 98 5.24 20.04 6.18
CA ASP A 98 4.06 20.59 6.87
C ASP A 98 3.21 19.56 7.60
N ARG A 99 3.49 18.26 7.41
CA ARG A 99 2.99 17.20 8.31
C ARG A 99 3.55 17.32 9.73
N GLY A 100 4.55 18.15 9.94
CA GLY A 100 5.28 18.28 11.20
C GLY A 100 6.23 17.12 11.48
N VAL A 101 6.47 16.25 10.50
CA VAL A 101 7.33 15.06 10.61
C VAL A 101 8.19 14.91 9.36
N SER A 102 9.49 14.66 9.53
CA SER A 102 10.47 14.50 8.45
C SER A 102 10.63 15.76 7.58
N TYR A 103 11.17 15.58 6.37
CA TYR A 103 11.52 16.63 5.41
C TYR A 103 10.89 16.36 4.05
N THR A 104 10.77 17.41 3.24
CA THR A 104 10.53 17.32 1.79
C THR A 104 11.86 17.41 1.04
N PHE A 105 11.90 16.94 -0.21
CA PHE A 105 13.11 16.94 -1.03
C PHE A 105 12.81 17.30 -2.48
N GLY A 106 13.74 18.02 -3.10
CA GLY A 106 13.68 18.43 -4.50
C GLY A 106 14.15 17.36 -5.48
N ALA A 107 13.94 17.63 -6.77
CA ALA A 107 14.36 16.75 -7.86
C ALA A 107 15.88 16.52 -7.87
N ASP A 108 16.67 17.53 -7.49
CA ASP A 108 18.14 17.42 -7.38
C ASP A 108 18.58 16.35 -6.38
N LYS A 109 17.83 16.17 -5.28
CA LYS A 109 18.11 15.15 -4.27
C LYS A 109 17.75 13.75 -4.75
N VAL A 110 16.72 13.61 -5.57
CA VAL A 110 16.39 12.35 -6.24
C VAL A 110 17.53 11.95 -7.18
N SER A 111 17.95 12.86 -8.07
CA SER A 111 19.03 12.57 -9.03
C SER A 111 20.36 12.26 -8.34
N GLU A 112 20.71 12.99 -7.28
CA GLU A 112 21.91 12.75 -6.48
C GLU A 112 21.88 11.34 -5.84
N PHE A 113 20.75 10.95 -5.25
CA PHE A 113 20.58 9.64 -4.64
C PHE A 113 20.73 8.51 -5.67
N LEU A 114 20.01 8.60 -6.79
CA LEU A 114 20.05 7.60 -7.85
C LEU A 114 21.44 7.43 -8.43
N THR A 115 22.14 8.53 -8.73
CA THR A 115 23.51 8.50 -9.25
C THR A 115 24.47 7.86 -8.25
N LYS A 116 24.33 8.18 -6.95
CA LYS A 116 25.21 7.65 -5.90
C LYS A 116 25.05 6.14 -5.71
N HIS A 117 23.86 5.62 -5.94
CA HIS A 117 23.49 4.23 -5.67
C HIS A 117 23.36 3.36 -6.92
N ASP A 118 23.64 3.93 -8.10
CA ASP A 118 23.54 3.25 -9.40
C ASP A 118 22.12 2.67 -9.63
N LEU A 119 21.11 3.53 -9.43
CA LEU A 119 19.69 3.19 -9.55
C LEU A 119 19.02 4.08 -10.61
N ASP A 120 17.97 3.57 -11.24
CA ASP A 120 17.24 4.29 -12.30
C ASP A 120 15.97 5.01 -11.80
N LEU A 121 15.30 4.45 -10.78
CA LEU A 121 13.97 4.88 -10.37
C LEU A 121 13.76 4.72 -8.87
N VAL A 122 13.20 5.76 -8.23
CA VAL A 122 12.60 5.66 -6.89
C VAL A 122 11.10 5.38 -7.05
N CYS A 123 10.63 4.23 -6.57
CA CYS A 123 9.20 3.91 -6.51
C CYS A 123 8.68 4.02 -5.08
N ARG A 124 7.60 4.78 -4.86
CA ARG A 124 7.08 5.09 -3.51
C ARG A 124 5.57 5.32 -3.46
N ALA A 125 4.95 5.37 -2.28
CA ALA A 125 3.47 5.39 -2.09
C ALA A 125 2.89 6.63 -1.36
N HIS A 126 2.39 6.58 -0.11
CA HIS A 126 2.02 7.67 0.85
C HIS A 126 1.08 8.84 0.45
N GLN A 127 1.11 9.29 -0.81
CA GLN A 127 0.43 10.50 -1.28
C GLN A 127 -0.65 10.08 -2.27
N VAL A 128 -1.87 10.61 -2.11
CA VAL A 128 -2.93 10.42 -3.10
C VAL A 128 -2.57 11.22 -4.35
N VAL A 129 -2.68 10.59 -5.51
CA VAL A 129 -2.44 11.17 -6.85
C VAL A 129 -3.66 10.90 -7.72
N GLU A 130 -4.02 11.84 -8.60
CA GLU A 130 -5.29 11.83 -9.35
C GLU A 130 -5.48 10.54 -10.15
N ASP A 131 -4.48 10.13 -10.94
CA ASP A 131 -4.53 8.94 -11.80
C ASP A 131 -4.09 7.66 -11.09
N GLY A 132 -3.85 7.71 -9.78
CA GLY A 132 -3.29 6.60 -9.00
C GLY A 132 -1.79 6.38 -9.19
N TYR A 133 -1.15 7.08 -10.13
CA TYR A 133 0.31 7.20 -10.20
C TYR A 133 0.72 8.61 -10.66
N GLU A 134 1.92 9.05 -10.29
CA GLU A 134 2.48 10.32 -10.76
C GLU A 134 4.01 10.25 -10.80
N PHE A 135 4.60 10.81 -11.86
CA PHE A 135 6.04 10.93 -12.00
C PHE A 135 6.54 12.29 -11.49
N PHE A 136 7.73 12.27 -10.90
CA PHE A 136 8.48 13.44 -10.45
C PHE A 136 9.94 13.34 -10.92
N ALA A 137 10.65 14.48 -10.92
CA ALA A 137 12.07 14.58 -11.26
C ALA A 137 12.41 13.90 -12.60
N ASP A 138 11.82 14.36 -13.71
CA ASP A 138 12.05 13.79 -15.05
C ASP A 138 11.87 12.26 -15.12
N ARG A 139 10.84 11.76 -14.41
CA ARG A 139 10.48 10.33 -14.30
C ARG A 139 11.45 9.47 -13.51
N GLN A 140 12.37 10.09 -12.76
CA GLN A 140 13.29 9.41 -11.83
C GLN A 140 12.63 9.02 -10.51
N LEU A 141 11.44 9.55 -10.20
CA LEU A 141 10.63 9.12 -9.08
C LEU A 141 9.20 8.88 -9.55
N VAL A 142 8.57 7.81 -9.05
CA VAL A 142 7.15 7.54 -9.23
C VAL A 142 6.45 7.34 -7.90
N THR A 143 5.34 8.05 -7.72
CA THR A 143 4.37 7.83 -6.65
C THR A 143 3.28 6.90 -7.16
N ILE A 144 2.93 5.86 -6.40
CA ILE A 144 1.82 4.93 -6.68
C ILE A 144 0.83 5.01 -5.52
N PHE A 145 -0.46 5.10 -5.85
CA PHE A 145 -1.56 5.09 -4.91
C PHE A 145 -2.63 4.11 -5.41
N SER A 146 -3.02 3.12 -4.60
CA SER A 146 -3.84 1.99 -5.08
C SER A 146 -5.28 2.00 -4.55
N ALA A 147 -5.68 3.04 -3.81
CA ALA A 147 -7.05 3.20 -3.30
C ALA A 147 -7.86 4.20 -4.15
N PRO A 148 -8.78 3.73 -5.03
CA PRO A 148 -9.66 4.64 -5.76
C PRO A 148 -10.71 5.28 -4.84
N ASN A 149 -11.17 6.48 -5.21
CA ASN A 149 -12.16 7.25 -4.45
C ASN A 149 -11.79 7.39 -2.97
N TYR A 150 -10.56 7.86 -2.71
CA TYR A 150 -10.01 7.85 -1.35
C TYR A 150 -10.97 8.55 -0.37
N CYS A 151 -11.20 7.92 0.78
CA CYS A 151 -12.17 8.33 1.81
C CYS A 151 -13.60 8.66 1.34
N GLY A 152 -13.96 8.38 0.09
CA GLY A 152 -15.22 8.86 -0.51
C GLY A 152 -15.26 10.37 -0.76
N GLU A 153 -14.15 11.06 -0.53
CA GLU A 153 -13.99 12.52 -0.63
C GLU A 153 -13.23 12.94 -1.89
N PHE A 154 -12.40 12.05 -2.42
CA PHE A 154 -11.59 12.28 -3.61
C PHE A 154 -12.15 11.49 -4.79
N ASP A 155 -11.97 11.99 -6.01
CA ASP A 155 -12.36 11.26 -7.24
C ASP A 155 -11.13 10.59 -7.90
N ASN A 156 -10.06 10.34 -7.14
CA ASN A 156 -8.83 9.75 -7.65
C ASN A 156 -9.02 8.28 -8.09
N ALA A 157 -8.23 7.86 -9.08
CA ALA A 157 -8.05 6.46 -9.41
C ALA A 157 -7.03 5.79 -8.46
N GLY A 158 -7.06 4.45 -8.43
CA GLY A 158 -5.96 3.65 -7.92
C GLY A 158 -5.10 3.16 -9.09
N ALA A 159 -3.80 2.94 -8.88
CA ALA A 159 -2.94 2.30 -9.86
C ALA A 159 -2.08 1.19 -9.24
N MET A 160 -1.63 0.27 -10.09
CA MET A 160 -0.59 -0.71 -9.80
C MET A 160 0.47 -0.62 -10.89
N MET A 161 1.75 -0.60 -10.52
CA MET A 161 2.85 -0.64 -11.48
C MET A 161 3.28 -2.09 -11.70
N SER A 162 3.40 -2.51 -12.95
CA SER A 162 4.01 -3.78 -13.33
C SER A 162 5.39 -3.51 -13.92
N VAL A 163 6.40 -4.19 -13.40
CA VAL A 163 7.77 -4.17 -13.93
C VAL A 163 8.02 -5.53 -14.56
N ASP A 164 8.32 -5.55 -15.85
CA ASP A 164 8.63 -6.79 -16.57
C ASP A 164 10.12 -7.16 -16.49
N GLU A 165 10.48 -8.31 -17.07
CA GLU A 165 11.86 -8.83 -17.09
C GLU A 165 12.87 -7.89 -17.77
N ASN A 166 12.41 -6.97 -18.63
CA ASN A 166 13.24 -5.95 -19.27
C ASN A 166 13.24 -4.62 -18.50
N LEU A 167 12.75 -4.63 -17.25
CA LEU A 167 12.56 -3.46 -16.39
C LEU A 167 11.59 -2.43 -16.97
N MET A 168 10.72 -2.83 -17.90
CA MET A 168 9.70 -1.95 -18.44
C MET A 168 8.58 -1.74 -17.43
N CYS A 169 8.38 -0.47 -17.04
CA CYS A 169 7.32 -0.07 -16.14
C CYS A 169 6.03 0.23 -16.91
N SER A 170 4.93 -0.45 -16.55
CA SER A 170 3.58 -0.21 -17.07
C SER A 170 2.57 -0.07 -15.94
N PHE A 171 1.46 0.63 -16.17
CA PHE A 171 0.48 0.96 -15.12
C PHE A 171 -0.90 0.39 -15.44
N GLN A 172 -1.51 -0.27 -14.45
CA GLN A 172 -2.90 -0.71 -14.48
C GLN A 172 -3.72 0.24 -13.60
N ILE A 173 -4.67 0.96 -14.20
CA ILE A 173 -5.47 1.99 -13.54
C ILE A 173 -6.86 1.44 -13.18
N LEU A 174 -7.24 1.61 -11.92
CA LEU A 174 -8.53 1.29 -11.33
C LEU A 174 -9.29 2.58 -11.09
N LYS A 175 -10.23 2.90 -11.99
CA LYS A 175 -11.09 4.08 -11.85
C LYS A 175 -12.08 3.90 -10.68
N PRO A 176 -12.47 4.99 -10.01
CA PRO A 176 -13.52 4.93 -9.00
C PRO A 176 -14.84 4.44 -9.59
N ALA A 177 -15.63 3.70 -8.79
CA ALA A 177 -16.93 3.23 -9.24
C ALA A 177 -17.91 4.40 -9.41
N GLU A 178 -18.66 4.43 -10.52
CA GLU A 178 -19.67 5.47 -10.77
C GLU A 178 -20.71 5.50 -9.64
N LYS A 179 -20.94 6.68 -9.06
CA LYS A 179 -22.08 6.92 -8.17
C LYS A 179 -23.35 6.75 -9.01
N LYS A 180 -24.13 5.67 -8.79
CA LYS A 180 -25.47 5.54 -9.40
C LYS A 180 -26.25 6.82 -9.11
N ALA A 181 -26.56 7.58 -10.16
CA ALA A 181 -27.36 8.79 -10.05
C ALA A 181 -28.64 8.46 -9.26
N LYS A 182 -28.84 9.13 -8.12
CA LYS A 182 -30.15 9.11 -7.47
C LYS A 182 -31.13 9.67 -8.49
N SER A 183 -31.96 8.81 -9.07
CA SER A 183 -33.13 9.21 -9.84
C SER A 183 -33.91 10.20 -8.98
N LEU A 184 -33.82 11.49 -9.29
CA LEU A 184 -34.75 12.49 -8.79
C LEU A 184 -36.12 12.13 -9.37
N MET A 185 -36.84 11.24 -8.69
CA MET A 185 -38.29 11.20 -8.79
C MET A 185 -38.80 12.48 -8.13
N LEU A 186 -38.95 13.50 -8.97
CA LEU A 186 -39.70 14.70 -8.70
C LEU A 186 -41.17 14.27 -8.53
N THR A 187 -41.56 13.83 -7.33
CA THR A 187 -42.97 13.66 -7.00
C THR A 187 -43.57 15.06 -6.84
N LYS A 188 -43.98 15.65 -7.96
CA LYS A 188 -45.00 16.71 -7.97
C LYS A 188 -46.35 16.03 -7.75
N MET A 189 -46.96 16.30 -6.59
CA MET A 189 -48.41 16.44 -6.44
C MET A 189 -48.65 17.65 -5.54
#